data_AF-A0A0G0ZKX6-F1
#
_entry.id   AF-A0A0G0ZKX6-F1
#
_cell.length_a   1.000
_cell.length_b   1.000
_cell.length_c   1.000
_cell.angle_alpha   90.00
_cell.angle_beta   90.00
_cell.angle_gamma   90.00
#
_symmetry.space_group_name_H-M   'P 1'
#
loop_
_entity.id
_entity.type
_entity.pdbx_description
1 polymer ?
#
loop_
_entity_poly.entity_id
_entity_poly.type
_entity_poly.pdbx_seq_one_letter_code
_entity_poly.pdbx_strand_id
1 'polypeptide(L)'
;LYRQKASHTGTLDPLAEGVIIILLGEERFKKYELAGWKKTYEFEIAFGFGTDSYDAMGMIRQNGSENMGLEKNELGRTVAGFIGEYVQKVPLFSATRYQGKRLFVHARSGMEIPDLPEKKGTIYKIELLDLMDANLKDVVLEIIENLNKIVGDFRQDPIIEEWKNFLKKPGITDTKIQIAKVKVVISRGMYVRSLSQDIAKAAGVPGFVTSLTRTGNGMYTKKDCKTLEELFGKNYGRDLFVSTFTRI
;
A
#
# COMPACT_ATOMS: atom_id res chain seq x y z
N LEU A 1 24.85 9.89 17.67
CA LEU A 1 23.79 10.11 16.65
C LEU A 1 22.50 10.79 17.19
N TYR A 2 22.11 10.57 18.45
CA TYR A 2 20.76 10.85 19.01
C TYR A 2 20.31 12.32 19.21
N ARG A 3 20.91 13.32 18.56
CA ARG A 3 20.55 14.74 18.74
C ARG A 3 20.45 15.56 17.46
N GLN A 4 20.60 14.91 16.32
CA GLN A 4 20.47 15.61 15.04
C GLN A 4 19.01 15.64 14.62
N LYS A 5 18.57 16.78 14.08
CA LYS A 5 17.28 16.86 13.41
C LYS A 5 17.25 15.79 12.31
N ALA A 6 16.08 15.19 12.07
CA ALA A 6 15.89 14.16 11.03
C ALA A 6 14.75 14.53 10.05
N SER A 7 14.79 13.95 8.85
CA SER A 7 13.66 13.91 7.91
C SER A 7 13.72 12.66 7.04
N HIS A 8 12.73 12.42 6.19
CA HIS A 8 12.69 11.27 5.28
C HIS A 8 12.26 11.69 3.87
N THR A 9 12.62 10.89 2.86
CA THR A 9 12.40 11.22 1.42
C THR A 9 11.06 10.73 0.86
N GLY A 10 10.22 10.15 1.70
CA GLY A 10 8.87 9.71 1.33
C GLY A 10 8.27 8.80 2.37
N THR A 11 6.98 8.99 2.67
CA THR A 11 6.21 8.12 3.56
C THR A 11 6.02 6.75 2.91
N LEU A 12 5.94 5.70 3.72
CA LEU A 12 5.43 4.39 3.31
C LEU A 12 3.99 4.27 3.78
N ASP A 13 3.14 3.60 3.02
CA ASP A 13 1.81 3.23 3.50
C ASP A 13 1.96 2.34 4.76
N PRO A 14 0.99 2.34 5.71
CA PRO A 14 1.12 1.54 6.93
C PRO A 14 1.29 0.03 6.69
N LEU A 15 0.70 -0.51 5.62
CA LEU A 15 0.89 -1.89 5.15
C LEU A 15 2.31 -2.13 4.61
N ALA A 16 2.97 -1.07 4.13
CA ALA A 16 4.15 -1.19 3.31
C ALA A 16 5.42 -1.30 4.15
N GLU A 17 6.29 -2.22 3.74
CA GLU A 17 7.67 -2.28 4.22
C GLU A 17 8.66 -1.79 3.15
N GLY A 18 9.94 -1.67 3.53
CA GLY A 18 11.04 -1.51 2.60
C GLY A 18 11.82 -0.20 2.73
N VAL A 19 12.46 0.19 1.63
CA VAL A 19 13.52 1.21 1.61
C VAL A 19 12.98 2.58 2.00
N ILE A 20 13.48 3.17 3.09
CA ILE A 20 13.23 4.58 3.43
C ILE A 20 14.56 5.29 3.67
N ILE A 21 14.77 6.41 2.98
CA ILE A 21 15.98 7.21 3.18
C ILE A 21 15.69 8.18 4.32
N ILE A 22 16.43 8.04 5.40
CA ILE A 22 16.43 8.96 6.53
C ILE A 22 17.61 9.93 6.38
N LEU A 23 17.32 11.21 6.43
CA LEU A 23 18.29 12.30 6.31
C LEU A 23 18.52 12.91 7.70
N LEU A 24 19.78 13.11 8.08
CA LEU A 24 20.17 13.62 9.39
C LEU A 24 20.94 14.94 9.26
N GLY A 25 20.78 15.83 10.23
CA GLY A 25 21.53 17.08 10.29
C GLY A 25 21.20 18.03 9.12
N GLU A 26 22.24 18.46 8.40
CA GLU A 26 22.13 19.33 7.23
C GLU A 26 21.64 18.60 5.97
N GLU A 27 21.86 17.29 5.87
CA GLU A 27 21.42 16.48 4.72
C GLU A 27 19.90 16.54 4.50
N ARG A 28 19.14 16.89 5.55
CA ARG A 28 17.68 17.10 5.47
C ARG A 28 17.28 18.14 4.44
N PHE A 29 18.14 19.10 4.13
CA PHE A 29 17.85 20.12 3.12
C PHE A 29 17.78 19.54 1.70
N LYS A 30 18.38 18.35 1.47
CA LYS A 30 18.30 17.61 0.19
C LYS A 30 16.98 16.83 0.02
N LYS A 31 16.07 16.87 1.00
CA LYS A 31 14.81 16.09 1.01
C LYS A 31 14.02 16.21 -0.30
N TYR A 32 13.85 17.43 -0.82
CA TYR A 32 12.99 17.66 -1.99
C TYR A 32 13.55 17.07 -3.28
N GLU A 33 14.87 17.13 -3.43
CA GLU A 33 15.60 16.51 -4.52
C GLU A 33 15.45 14.98 -4.47
N LEU A 34 15.81 14.38 -3.33
CA LEU A 34 15.80 12.93 -3.16
C LEU A 34 14.38 12.34 -3.15
N ALA A 35 13.38 13.09 -2.68
CA ALA A 35 11.98 12.70 -2.78
C ALA A 35 11.48 12.65 -4.23
N GLY A 36 12.14 13.39 -5.13
CA GLY A 36 11.93 13.40 -6.59
C GLY A 36 12.27 12.09 -7.27
N TRP A 37 13.11 11.26 -6.68
CA TRP A 37 13.56 10.03 -7.30
C TRP A 37 12.42 9.03 -7.53
N LYS A 38 12.60 8.27 -8.61
CA LYS A 38 11.77 7.11 -8.93
C LYS A 38 11.84 6.08 -7.80
N LYS A 39 10.73 5.39 -7.59
CA LYS A 39 10.60 4.39 -6.53
C LYS A 39 10.22 3.07 -7.17
N THR A 40 10.81 1.99 -6.67
CA THR A 40 10.53 0.63 -7.14
C THR A 40 9.75 -0.10 -6.07
N TYR A 41 8.67 -0.76 -6.47
CA TYR A 41 7.80 -1.52 -5.60
C TYR A 41 7.59 -2.93 -6.14
N GLU A 42 7.43 -3.87 -5.23
CA GLU A 42 6.85 -5.19 -5.48
C GLU A 42 5.63 -5.32 -4.57
N PHE A 43 4.51 -5.77 -5.13
CA PHE A 43 3.24 -5.83 -4.42
C PHE A 43 2.37 -6.96 -4.96
N GLU A 44 1.41 -7.38 -4.15
CA GLU A 44 0.46 -8.43 -4.50
C GLU A 44 -0.97 -7.88 -4.53
N ILE A 45 -1.73 -8.33 -5.53
CA ILE A 45 -3.14 -8.00 -5.70
C ILE A 45 -3.94 -9.29 -5.54
N ALA A 46 -4.78 -9.38 -4.51
CA ALA A 46 -5.79 -10.42 -4.42
C ALA A 46 -7.03 -9.99 -5.21
N PHE A 47 -7.51 -10.84 -6.11
CA PHE A 47 -8.69 -10.57 -6.94
C PHE A 47 -9.96 -11.23 -6.40
N GLY A 48 -11.12 -10.74 -6.84
CA GLY A 48 -12.44 -11.26 -6.51
C GLY A 48 -13.13 -10.51 -5.37
N PHE A 49 -12.39 -9.73 -4.58
CA PHE A 49 -12.94 -8.88 -3.52
C PHE A 49 -12.22 -7.53 -3.48
N GLY A 50 -12.84 -6.51 -2.88
CA GLY A 50 -12.22 -5.20 -2.70
C GLY A 50 -12.28 -4.75 -1.25
N THR A 51 -11.54 -3.70 -0.90
CA THR A 51 -11.60 -3.07 0.42
C THR A 51 -11.77 -1.56 0.30
N ASP A 52 -12.23 -0.89 1.35
CA ASP A 52 -12.44 0.58 1.34
C ASP A 52 -11.14 1.40 1.31
N SER A 53 -10.00 0.79 1.67
CA SER A 53 -8.67 1.40 1.64
C SER A 53 -7.82 0.95 0.44
N TYR A 54 -8.35 0.04 -0.38
CA TYR A 54 -7.65 -0.62 -1.48
C TYR A 54 -6.46 -1.50 -1.05
N ASP A 55 -6.39 -1.82 0.25
CA ASP A 55 -5.38 -2.68 0.86
C ASP A 55 -5.99 -3.59 1.92
N ALA A 56 -5.22 -4.57 2.41
CA ALA A 56 -5.63 -5.51 3.44
C ALA A 56 -5.94 -4.86 4.81
N MET A 57 -5.56 -3.60 5.01
CA MET A 57 -5.90 -2.81 6.20
C MET A 57 -7.20 -2.02 6.03
N GLY A 58 -8.07 -2.48 5.13
CA GLY A 58 -9.38 -1.90 4.86
C GLY A 58 -10.53 -2.80 5.29
N MET A 59 -11.72 -2.20 5.31
CA MET A 59 -12.98 -2.90 5.47
C MET A 59 -13.32 -3.66 4.19
N ILE A 60 -13.53 -4.97 4.30
CA ILE A 60 -13.83 -5.85 3.17
C ILE A 60 -15.19 -5.50 2.54
N ARG A 61 -15.22 -5.33 1.22
CA ARG A 61 -16.42 -5.02 0.43
C ARG A 61 -16.83 -6.24 -0.38
N GLN A 62 -18.08 -6.66 -0.21
CA GLN A 62 -18.67 -7.78 -0.94
C GLN A 62 -19.16 -7.34 -2.31
N ASN A 63 -18.23 -7.06 -3.21
CA ASN A 63 -18.53 -6.68 -4.59
C ASN A 63 -18.02 -7.73 -5.60
N GLY A 64 -17.87 -9.00 -5.16
CA GLY A 64 -17.23 -10.04 -5.95
C GLY A 64 -18.01 -10.39 -7.21
N SER A 65 -17.26 -10.64 -8.30
CA SER A 65 -17.79 -11.12 -9.57
C SER A 65 -17.69 -12.64 -9.62
N GLU A 66 -18.63 -13.29 -10.32
CA GLU A 66 -18.63 -14.75 -10.56
C GLU A 66 -17.45 -15.21 -11.44
N ASN A 67 -16.78 -14.27 -12.13
CA ASN A 67 -15.66 -14.57 -13.01
C ASN A 67 -14.33 -14.35 -12.27
N MET A 68 -13.76 -15.40 -11.67
CA MET A 68 -12.50 -15.34 -10.90
C MET A 68 -11.28 -15.93 -11.65
N GLY A 69 -11.47 -16.45 -12.87
CA GLY A 69 -10.40 -17.11 -13.64
C GLY A 69 -9.66 -16.15 -14.56
N LEU A 70 -8.74 -15.35 -14.02
CA LEU A 70 -7.84 -14.54 -14.84
C LEU A 70 -6.79 -15.42 -15.52
N GLU A 71 -6.55 -15.14 -16.80
CA GLU A 71 -5.48 -15.77 -17.58
C GLU A 71 -4.19 -14.96 -17.45
N LYS A 72 -3.06 -15.64 -17.20
CA LYS A 72 -1.79 -14.98 -16.87
C LYS A 72 -1.28 -14.08 -18.00
N ASN A 73 -1.40 -14.50 -19.27
CA ASN A 73 -0.92 -13.70 -20.39
C ASN A 73 -1.83 -12.49 -20.67
N GLU A 74 -3.15 -12.62 -20.53
CA GLU A 74 -4.08 -11.51 -20.58
C GLU A 74 -3.83 -10.50 -19.47
N LEU A 75 -3.72 -10.95 -18.21
CA LEU A 75 -3.39 -10.07 -17.10
C LEU A 75 -2.03 -9.40 -17.29
N GLY A 76 -1.04 -10.12 -17.82
CA GLY A 76 0.27 -9.57 -18.17
C GLY A 76 0.18 -8.43 -19.20
N ARG A 77 -0.67 -8.57 -20.23
CA ARG A 77 -0.94 -7.51 -21.21
C ARG A 77 -1.67 -6.33 -20.58
N THR A 78 -2.67 -6.57 -19.74
CA THR A 78 -3.39 -5.53 -18.99
C THR A 78 -2.44 -4.72 -18.13
N VAL A 79 -1.57 -5.39 -17.37
CA VAL A 79 -0.55 -4.74 -16.52
C VAL A 79 0.42 -3.91 -17.38
N ALA A 80 0.91 -4.45 -18.50
CA ALA A 80 1.83 -3.74 -19.39
C ALA A 80 1.22 -2.48 -20.02
N GLY A 81 -0.11 -2.43 -20.19
CA GLY A 81 -0.83 -1.27 -20.73
C GLY A 81 -0.74 0.00 -19.86
N PHE A 82 -0.32 -0.12 -18.60
CA PHE A 82 -0.14 1.02 -17.69
C PHE A 82 1.20 1.76 -17.86
N ILE A 83 2.12 1.27 -18.70
CA ILE A 83 3.40 1.95 -18.94
C ILE A 83 3.15 3.33 -19.58
N GLY A 84 3.85 4.35 -19.08
CA GLY A 84 3.79 5.71 -19.61
C GLY A 84 3.15 6.70 -18.65
N GLU A 85 2.52 7.74 -19.20
CA GLU A 85 1.79 8.73 -18.42
C GLU A 85 0.59 8.08 -17.74
N TYR A 86 0.44 8.35 -16.45
CA TYR A 86 -0.59 7.72 -15.63
C TYR A 86 -1.23 8.75 -14.72
N VAL A 87 -2.57 8.77 -14.73
CA VAL A 87 -3.39 9.60 -13.86
C VAL A 87 -4.21 8.68 -12.97
N GLN A 88 -4.15 8.93 -11.68
CA GLN A 88 -4.86 8.13 -10.68
C GLN A 88 -5.60 9.03 -9.70
N LYS A 89 -6.73 8.55 -9.22
CA LYS A 89 -7.38 9.16 -8.05
C LYS A 89 -6.58 8.83 -6.80
N VAL A 90 -6.41 9.83 -5.95
CA VAL A 90 -5.72 9.66 -4.67
C VAL A 90 -6.60 8.81 -3.73
N PRO A 91 -6.05 7.79 -3.05
CA PRO A 91 -6.83 7.00 -2.10
C PRO A 91 -7.40 7.88 -0.97
N LEU A 92 -8.62 7.57 -0.54
CA LEU A 92 -9.28 8.27 0.57
C LEU A 92 -8.44 8.19 1.87
N PHE A 93 -7.84 7.03 2.14
CA PHE A 93 -6.90 6.85 3.24
C PHE A 93 -5.47 7.24 2.84
N SER A 94 -5.26 8.55 2.62
CA SER A 94 -3.94 9.11 2.30
C SER A 94 -3.64 10.42 3.03
N ALA A 95 -2.36 10.80 3.05
CA ALA A 95 -1.90 12.04 3.68
C ALA A 95 -2.11 13.30 2.81
N THR A 96 -2.66 13.18 1.61
CA THR A 96 -2.97 14.31 0.72
C THR A 96 -3.97 15.23 1.39
N ARG A 97 -3.81 16.56 1.22
CA ARG A 97 -4.73 17.53 1.79
C ARG A 97 -5.91 17.79 0.84
N TYR A 98 -7.10 17.86 1.43
CA TYR A 98 -8.34 18.28 0.80
C TYR A 98 -9.04 19.26 1.74
N GLN A 99 -9.32 20.46 1.25
CA GLN A 99 -9.93 21.56 2.04
C GLN A 99 -9.20 21.80 3.38
N GLY A 100 -7.87 21.91 3.34
CA GLY A 100 -7.03 22.24 4.50
C GLY A 100 -6.69 21.08 5.44
N LYS A 101 -7.47 19.98 5.47
CA LYS A 101 -7.21 18.77 6.28
C LYS A 101 -6.71 17.60 5.42
N ARG A 102 -6.12 16.56 6.03
CA ARG A 102 -5.69 15.35 5.31
C ARG A 102 -6.89 14.47 4.97
N LEU A 103 -6.89 13.80 3.81
CA LEU A 103 -8.01 12.97 3.36
C LEU A 103 -8.40 11.88 4.37
N PHE A 104 -7.43 11.22 5.02
CA PHE A 104 -7.75 10.21 6.03
C PHE A 104 -8.52 10.77 7.24
N VAL A 105 -8.40 12.07 7.55
CA VAL A 105 -9.15 12.71 8.65
C VAL A 105 -10.63 12.81 8.28
N HIS A 106 -10.91 13.18 7.03
CA HIS A 106 -12.28 13.24 6.50
C HIS A 106 -12.90 11.84 6.36
N ALA A 107 -12.09 10.86 5.96
CA ALA A 107 -12.51 9.45 5.88
C ALA A 107 -12.98 8.93 7.25
N ARG A 108 -12.24 9.26 8.32
CA ARG A 108 -12.60 8.89 9.70
C ARG A 108 -13.85 9.60 10.20
N SER A 109 -14.14 10.81 9.71
CA SER A 109 -15.37 11.53 10.07
C SER A 109 -16.59 11.11 9.25
N GLY A 110 -16.46 10.12 8.36
CA GLY A 110 -17.55 9.66 7.49
C GLY A 110 -17.98 10.69 6.44
N MET A 111 -17.15 11.71 6.17
CA MET A 111 -17.47 12.72 5.17
C MET A 111 -17.30 12.12 3.77
N GLU A 112 -18.36 12.16 2.97
CA GLU A 112 -18.27 11.85 1.55
C GLU A 112 -17.49 12.95 0.83
N ILE A 113 -16.49 12.54 0.06
CA ILE A 113 -15.70 13.43 -0.78
C ILE A 113 -16.13 13.16 -2.22
N PRO A 114 -16.98 14.03 -2.81
CA PRO A 114 -17.61 13.75 -4.10
C PRO A 114 -16.60 13.66 -5.24
N ASP A 115 -15.46 14.34 -5.13
CA ASP A 115 -14.36 14.22 -6.08
C ASP A 115 -13.00 14.10 -5.38
N LEU A 116 -12.40 12.92 -5.50
CA LEU A 116 -11.06 12.67 -4.98
C LEU A 116 -10.03 13.36 -5.89
N PRO A 117 -9.04 14.08 -5.34
CA PRO A 117 -8.05 14.75 -6.15
C PRO A 117 -7.28 13.75 -7.00
N GLU A 118 -6.96 14.14 -8.23
CA GLU A 118 -6.15 13.34 -9.13
C GLU A 118 -4.67 13.64 -8.97
N LYS A 119 -3.85 12.66 -9.33
CA LYS A 119 -2.41 12.78 -9.36
C LYS A 119 -1.84 12.21 -10.64
N LYS A 120 -1.03 13.03 -11.31
CA LYS A 120 -0.31 12.66 -12.52
C LYS A 120 1.09 12.20 -12.19
N GLY A 121 1.54 11.16 -12.89
CA GLY A 121 2.89 10.66 -12.82
C GLY A 121 3.22 9.77 -14.00
N THR A 122 4.30 9.01 -13.85
CA THR A 122 4.81 8.14 -14.91
C THR A 122 5.11 6.76 -14.33
N ILE A 123 4.63 5.74 -15.03
CA ILE A 123 5.03 4.35 -14.81
C ILE A 123 6.15 4.05 -15.81
N TYR A 124 7.38 4.01 -15.32
CA TYR A 124 8.58 3.80 -16.14
C TYR A 124 8.76 2.34 -16.55
N LYS A 125 8.36 1.43 -15.67
CA LYS A 125 8.37 -0.02 -15.90
C LYS A 125 7.28 -0.64 -15.03
N ILE A 126 6.57 -1.62 -15.57
CA ILE A 126 5.68 -2.50 -14.80
C ILE A 126 5.72 -3.90 -15.42
N GLU A 127 5.67 -4.92 -14.57
CA GLU A 127 5.67 -6.31 -15.01
C GLU A 127 4.86 -7.18 -14.05
N LEU A 128 4.06 -8.08 -14.62
CA LEU A 128 3.47 -9.19 -13.88
C LEU A 128 4.57 -10.23 -13.66
N LEU A 129 4.94 -10.46 -12.41
CA LEU A 129 5.93 -11.47 -12.04
C LEU A 129 5.28 -12.84 -11.93
N ASP A 130 4.10 -12.92 -11.32
CA ASP A 130 3.40 -14.18 -11.14
C ASP A 130 1.88 -14.02 -11.00
N LEU A 131 1.16 -15.11 -11.23
CA LEU A 131 -0.27 -15.26 -10.97
C LEU A 131 -0.49 -16.65 -10.38
N MET A 132 -0.96 -16.70 -9.14
CA MET A 132 -1.12 -17.93 -8.37
C MET A 132 -2.53 -18.07 -7.82
N ASP A 133 -3.03 -19.30 -7.76
CA ASP A 133 -4.26 -19.61 -7.06
C ASP A 133 -4.02 -19.67 -5.55
N ALA A 134 -4.96 -19.15 -4.77
CA ALA A 134 -4.93 -19.17 -3.32
C ALA A 134 -6.31 -19.54 -2.76
N ASN A 135 -6.32 -20.07 -1.53
CA ASN A 135 -7.57 -20.18 -0.77
C ASN A 135 -7.82 -18.85 -0.05
N LEU A 136 -9.00 -18.27 -0.23
CA LEU A 136 -9.39 -17.02 0.41
C LEU A 136 -9.28 -17.10 1.94
N LYS A 137 -9.60 -18.24 2.54
CA LYS A 137 -9.46 -18.47 3.99
C LYS A 137 -8.04 -18.22 4.46
N ASP A 138 -7.05 -18.78 3.76
CA ASP A 138 -5.65 -18.69 4.15
C ASP A 138 -5.15 -17.24 4.04
N VAL A 139 -5.55 -16.55 2.97
CA VAL A 139 -5.26 -15.12 2.78
C VAL A 139 -5.84 -14.27 3.91
N VAL A 140 -7.10 -14.50 4.29
CA VAL A 140 -7.71 -13.72 5.38
C VAL A 140 -7.07 -14.01 6.72
N LEU A 141 -6.70 -15.28 7.00
CA LEU A 141 -5.96 -15.63 8.22
C LEU A 141 -4.60 -14.94 8.28
N GLU A 142 -3.87 -14.89 7.16
CA GLU A 142 -2.60 -14.17 7.05
C GLU A 142 -2.79 -12.66 7.28
N ILE A 143 -3.82 -12.06 6.69
CA ILE A 143 -4.17 -10.65 6.90
C ILE A 143 -4.43 -10.37 8.38
N ILE A 144 -5.22 -11.21 9.06
CA ILE A 144 -5.52 -11.06 10.49
C ILE A 144 -4.24 -11.20 11.32
N GLU A 145 -3.39 -12.18 11.01
CA GLU A 145 -2.11 -12.38 11.70
C GLU A 145 -1.21 -11.13 11.55
N ASN A 146 -1.09 -10.61 10.34
CA ASN A 146 -0.30 -9.43 10.04
C ASN A 146 -0.86 -8.18 10.72
N LEU A 147 -2.17 -7.99 10.69
CA LEU A 147 -2.84 -6.90 11.40
C LEU A 147 -2.52 -6.95 12.89
N ASN A 148 -2.57 -8.12 13.55
CA ASN A 148 -2.25 -8.24 14.98
C ASN A 148 -0.81 -7.85 15.34
N LYS A 149 0.14 -7.92 14.39
CA LYS A 149 1.54 -7.50 14.59
C LYS A 149 1.73 -5.99 14.46
N ILE A 150 0.80 -5.29 13.80
CA ILE A 150 0.87 -3.85 13.59
C ILE A 150 0.25 -3.15 14.79
N VAL A 151 1.06 -2.53 15.64
CA VAL A 151 0.54 -1.52 16.57
C VAL A 151 0.37 -0.20 15.80
N GLY A 152 -0.70 0.56 15.98
CA GLY A 152 -0.87 1.86 15.31
C GLY A 152 -2.23 2.49 15.57
N ASP A 153 -2.35 3.80 15.30
CA ASP A 153 -3.63 4.51 15.38
C ASP A 153 -4.40 4.35 14.05
N PHE A 154 -5.13 3.25 13.90
CA PHE A 154 -6.07 3.02 12.80
C PHE A 154 -7.22 2.11 13.26
N ARG A 155 -8.18 1.84 12.36
CA ARG A 155 -9.41 1.07 12.63
C ARG A 155 -9.16 -0.44 12.83
N GLN A 156 -8.09 -0.81 13.52
CA GLN A 156 -7.57 -2.18 13.57
C GLN A 156 -8.60 -3.21 14.07
N ASP A 157 -9.13 -3.02 15.28
CA ASP A 157 -10.11 -3.93 15.88
C ASP A 157 -11.34 -4.13 14.99
N PRO A 158 -12.04 -3.08 14.52
CA PRO A 158 -13.20 -3.26 13.65
C PRO A 158 -12.85 -3.90 12.31
N ILE A 159 -11.67 -3.64 11.72
CA ILE A 159 -11.21 -4.33 10.50
C ILE A 159 -11.04 -5.83 10.76
N ILE A 160 -10.39 -6.21 11.87
CA ILE A 160 -10.17 -7.62 12.24
C ILE A 160 -11.51 -8.33 12.48
N GLU A 161 -12.44 -7.68 13.18
CA GLU A 161 -13.79 -8.23 13.39
C GLU A 161 -14.54 -8.44 12.08
N GLU A 162 -14.44 -7.50 11.14
CA GLU A 162 -15.09 -7.61 9.85
C GLU A 162 -14.52 -8.75 9.00
N TRP A 163 -13.19 -8.93 8.98
CA TRP A 163 -12.55 -10.09 8.33
C TRP A 163 -12.97 -11.42 8.97
N LYS A 164 -13.04 -11.50 10.31
CA LYS A 164 -13.54 -12.69 11.01
C LYS A 164 -15.00 -12.98 10.68
N ASN A 165 -15.84 -11.95 10.57
CA ASN A 165 -17.25 -12.10 10.21
C ASN A 165 -17.40 -12.51 8.75
N PHE A 166 -16.55 -12.01 7.86
CA PHE A 166 -16.50 -12.40 6.46
C PHE A 166 -16.18 -13.90 6.30
N LEU A 167 -15.22 -14.44 7.05
CA LEU A 167 -14.90 -15.87 7.05
C LEU A 167 -16.03 -16.78 7.50
N LYS A 168 -16.97 -16.29 8.32
CA LYS A 168 -18.13 -17.07 8.80
C LYS A 168 -19.24 -17.18 7.76
N LYS A 169 -19.17 -16.43 6.65
CA LYS A 169 -20.21 -16.45 5.62
C LYS A 169 -20.15 -17.76 4.82
N PRO A 170 -21.30 -18.34 4.44
CA PRO A 170 -21.35 -19.58 3.67
C PRO A 170 -20.53 -19.48 2.37
N GLY A 171 -19.76 -20.54 2.06
CA GLY A 171 -18.98 -20.65 0.82
C GLY A 171 -17.63 -19.92 0.80
N ILE A 172 -17.36 -19.01 1.73
CA ILE A 172 -16.11 -18.23 1.77
C ILE A 172 -14.88 -19.12 2.05
N THR A 173 -15.01 -20.12 2.91
CA THR A 173 -13.90 -21.00 3.32
C THR A 173 -13.32 -21.85 2.19
N ASP A 174 -14.14 -22.13 1.18
CA ASP A 174 -13.78 -22.96 0.02
C ASP A 174 -13.56 -22.11 -1.24
N THR A 175 -13.72 -20.79 -1.13
CA THR A 175 -13.55 -19.86 -2.24
C THR A 175 -12.08 -19.82 -2.67
N LYS A 176 -11.85 -20.11 -3.95
CA LYS A 176 -10.57 -19.93 -4.60
C LYS A 176 -10.49 -18.53 -5.18
N ILE A 177 -9.36 -17.86 -4.97
CA ILE A 177 -9.04 -16.56 -5.55
C ILE A 177 -7.68 -16.65 -6.23
N GLN A 178 -7.34 -15.62 -7.00
CA GLN A 178 -6.02 -15.48 -7.59
C GLN A 178 -5.28 -14.29 -7.00
N ILE A 179 -3.97 -14.43 -6.88
CA ILE A 179 -3.05 -13.38 -6.43
C ILE A 179 -2.05 -13.09 -7.53
N ALA A 180 -2.00 -11.85 -8.00
CA ALA A 180 -0.96 -11.38 -8.90
C ALA A 180 0.17 -10.71 -8.15
N LYS A 181 1.41 -11.13 -8.43
CA LYS A 181 2.61 -10.43 -7.96
C LYS A 181 3.09 -9.49 -9.06
N VAL A 182 3.19 -8.20 -8.74
CA VAL A 182 3.53 -7.14 -9.71
C VAL A 182 4.75 -6.37 -9.22
N LYS A 183 5.63 -6.02 -10.15
CA LYS A 183 6.75 -5.11 -9.91
C LYS A 183 6.59 -3.84 -10.73
N VAL A 184 6.81 -2.69 -10.10
CA VAL A 184 6.61 -1.40 -10.75
C VAL A 184 7.70 -0.39 -10.38
N VAL A 185 8.11 0.43 -11.34
CA VAL A 185 8.97 1.59 -11.16
C VAL A 185 8.17 2.84 -11.51
N ILE A 186 7.89 3.68 -10.52
CA ILE A 186 6.99 4.83 -10.65
C ILE A 186 7.67 6.14 -10.26
N SER A 187 7.15 7.24 -10.80
CA SER A 187 7.51 8.60 -10.39
C SER A 187 7.06 8.89 -8.95
N ARG A 188 7.59 9.98 -8.38
CA ARG A 188 7.26 10.36 -7.00
C ARG A 188 5.76 10.62 -6.81
N GLY A 189 5.27 10.24 -5.64
CA GLY A 189 3.93 10.59 -5.17
C GLY A 189 2.79 9.72 -5.71
N MET A 190 3.08 8.75 -6.58
CA MET A 190 2.09 7.79 -7.04
C MET A 190 1.70 6.80 -5.92
N TYR A 191 0.53 6.18 -6.04
CA TYR A 191 -0.08 5.33 -5.02
C TYR A 191 -0.26 3.93 -5.61
N VAL A 192 0.54 2.96 -5.13
CA VAL A 192 0.44 1.57 -5.59
C VAL A 192 -0.95 0.98 -5.32
N ARG A 193 -1.61 1.43 -4.25
CA ARG A 193 -2.99 1.05 -3.92
C ARG A 193 -4.00 1.48 -4.99
N SER A 194 -3.90 2.72 -5.51
CA SER A 194 -4.74 3.17 -6.62
C SER A 194 -4.43 2.39 -7.90
N LEU A 195 -3.13 2.24 -8.22
CA LEU A 195 -2.70 1.44 -9.37
C LEU A 195 -3.23 0.00 -9.32
N SER A 196 -3.21 -0.64 -8.16
CA SER A 196 -3.77 -1.98 -7.95
C SER A 196 -5.27 -2.03 -8.26
N GLN A 197 -6.05 -1.04 -7.82
CA GLN A 197 -7.47 -0.95 -8.18
C GLN A 197 -7.69 -0.79 -9.67
N ASP A 198 -6.93 0.09 -10.31
CA ASP A 198 -7.10 0.36 -11.72
C ASP A 198 -6.70 -0.87 -12.57
N ILE A 199 -5.65 -1.61 -12.16
CA ILE A 199 -5.30 -2.92 -12.75
C ILE A 199 -6.44 -3.92 -12.58
N ALA A 200 -6.98 -4.06 -11.36
CA ALA A 200 -8.06 -5.01 -11.09
C ALA A 200 -9.32 -4.67 -11.89
N LYS A 201 -9.72 -3.39 -11.90
CA LYS A 201 -10.83 -2.88 -12.71
C LYS A 201 -10.62 -3.16 -14.20
N ALA A 202 -9.41 -2.96 -14.72
CA ALA A 202 -9.08 -3.26 -16.12
C ALA A 202 -9.13 -4.77 -16.42
N ALA A 203 -8.85 -5.61 -15.43
CA ALA A 203 -9.03 -7.07 -15.50
C ALA A 203 -10.50 -7.52 -15.30
N GLY A 204 -11.44 -6.59 -15.08
CA GLY A 204 -12.87 -6.88 -14.95
C GLY A 204 -13.30 -7.42 -13.59
N VAL A 205 -12.42 -7.42 -12.59
CA VAL A 205 -12.69 -7.98 -11.25
C VAL A 205 -12.23 -7.01 -10.15
N PRO A 206 -12.91 -6.93 -9.00
CA PRO A 206 -12.37 -6.16 -7.88
C PRO A 206 -11.07 -6.80 -7.37
N GLY A 207 -10.21 -5.99 -6.75
CA GLY A 207 -9.02 -6.48 -6.09
C GLY A 207 -8.60 -5.59 -4.93
N PHE A 208 -7.63 -6.01 -4.14
CA PHE A 208 -6.97 -5.18 -3.13
C PHE A 208 -5.54 -5.62 -2.90
N VAL A 209 -4.71 -4.73 -2.35
CA VAL A 209 -3.30 -5.02 -2.08
C VAL A 209 -3.17 -5.86 -0.79
N THR A 210 -2.59 -7.06 -0.89
CA THR A 210 -2.31 -7.93 0.26
C THR A 210 -0.92 -7.69 0.84
N SER A 211 0.07 -7.42 -0.01
CA SER A 211 1.44 -7.12 0.39
C SER A 211 2.01 -5.97 -0.44
N LEU A 212 2.82 -5.11 0.18
CA LEU A 212 3.43 -3.97 -0.48
C LEU A 212 4.84 -3.74 0.05
N THR A 213 5.82 -3.79 -0.84
CA THR A 213 7.22 -3.61 -0.49
C THR A 213 7.85 -2.56 -1.40
N ARG A 214 8.38 -1.47 -0.84
CA ARG A 214 9.27 -0.56 -1.59
C ARG A 214 10.66 -1.15 -1.66
N THR A 215 11.00 -1.78 -2.78
CA THR A 215 12.30 -2.44 -3.00
C THR A 215 13.42 -1.47 -3.38
N GLY A 216 13.09 -0.25 -3.79
CA GLY A 216 14.09 0.77 -4.11
C GLY A 216 13.61 2.21 -4.06
N ASN A 217 14.54 3.13 -3.84
CA ASN A 217 14.36 4.58 -3.86
C ASN A 217 15.58 5.24 -4.53
N GLY A 218 15.42 5.64 -5.79
CA GLY A 218 16.55 6.05 -6.63
C GLY A 218 17.56 4.92 -6.80
N MET A 219 18.81 5.19 -6.41
CA MET A 219 19.90 4.21 -6.47
C MET A 219 19.95 3.25 -5.27
N TYR A 220 19.24 3.55 -4.18
CA TYR A 220 19.25 2.72 -2.98
C TYR A 220 18.22 1.61 -3.05
N THR A 221 18.61 0.44 -2.57
CA THR A 221 17.83 -0.80 -2.58
C THR A 221 17.74 -1.41 -1.18
N LYS A 222 17.05 -2.55 -1.05
CA LYS A 222 17.03 -3.32 0.22
C LYS A 222 18.43 -3.68 0.73
N LYS A 223 19.42 -3.86 -0.16
CA LYS A 223 20.80 -4.22 0.21
C LYS A 223 21.52 -3.10 0.99
N ASP A 224 21.08 -1.87 0.79
CA ASP A 224 21.65 -0.68 1.42
C ASP A 224 20.94 -0.33 2.74
N CYS A 225 19.91 -1.10 3.12
CA CYS A 225 19.08 -0.81 4.27
C CYS A 225 19.60 -1.53 5.52
N LYS A 226 19.44 -0.84 6.65
CA LYS A 226 19.44 -1.45 7.97
C LYS A 226 18.03 -1.44 8.52
N THR A 227 17.63 -2.50 9.20
CA THR A 227 16.37 -2.52 9.94
C THR A 227 16.45 -1.58 11.15
N LEU A 228 15.29 -1.17 11.68
CA LEU A 228 15.28 -0.38 12.91
C LEU A 228 15.84 -1.18 14.09
N GLU A 229 15.63 -2.49 14.12
CA GLU A 229 16.20 -3.36 15.14
C GLU A 229 17.73 -3.40 15.08
N GLU A 230 18.32 -3.46 13.88
CA GLU A 230 19.78 -3.39 13.71
C GLU A 230 20.37 -2.04 14.15
N LEU A 231 19.61 -0.95 13.99
CA LEU A 231 20.06 0.39 14.35
C LEU A 231 19.88 0.71 15.83
N PHE A 232 18.81 0.21 16.46
CA PHE A 232 18.36 0.65 17.78
C PHE A 232 18.13 -0.50 18.78
N GLY A 233 18.38 -1.75 18.39
CA GLY A 233 18.09 -2.95 19.18
C GLY A 233 16.60 -3.30 19.22
N LYS A 234 16.22 -4.27 20.05
CA LYS A 234 14.81 -4.73 20.20
C LYS A 234 13.91 -3.79 21.00
N ASN A 235 14.50 -2.85 21.76
CA ASN A 235 13.80 -2.01 22.72
C ASN A 235 13.76 -0.53 22.29
N TYR A 236 13.65 -0.23 21.00
CA TYR A 236 13.37 1.14 20.59
C TYR A 236 11.90 1.46 20.85
N GLY A 237 11.65 2.43 21.75
CA GLY A 237 10.33 3.01 21.90
C GLY A 237 9.94 3.73 20.62
N ARG A 238 8.68 3.62 20.17
CA ARG A 238 8.18 4.38 19.01
C ARG A 238 8.30 5.89 19.19
N ASP A 239 8.37 6.36 20.43
CA ASP A 239 8.62 7.75 20.80
C ASP A 239 9.99 8.27 20.31
N LEU A 240 10.99 7.39 20.05
CA LEU A 240 12.26 7.81 19.43
C LEU A 240 12.09 8.29 17.97
N PHE A 241 11.00 7.90 17.31
CA PHE A 241 10.75 8.21 15.90
C PHE A 241 9.64 9.25 15.69
N VAL A 242 8.87 9.57 16.74
CA VAL A 242 7.95 10.70 16.72
C VAL A 242 8.79 11.96 16.81
N SER A 243 8.98 12.63 15.67
CA SER A 243 9.38 14.04 15.68
C SER A 243 8.51 14.76 16.70
N THR A 244 9.10 15.38 17.71
CA THR A 244 8.46 16.24 18.72
C THR A 244 7.63 17.40 18.12
N PHE A 245 7.59 17.52 16.78
CA PHE A 245 6.78 18.47 16.02
C PHE A 245 5.63 17.82 15.22
N THR A 246 5.41 16.51 15.32
CA THR A 246 4.24 15.86 14.69
C THR A 246 3.42 15.18 15.77
N ARG A 247 2.55 15.97 16.43
CA ARG A 247 1.39 15.40 17.12
C ARG A 247 0.48 14.81 16.03
N ILE A 248 0.08 13.54 16.22
CA ILE A 248 -1.06 12.93 15.51
C ILE A 248 -2.33 13.63 15.99
#